data_AF-A0A5D0GEI3-F1
#
_entry.id   AF-A0A5D0GEI3-F1
#
_cell.length_a   1.000
_cell.length_b   1.000
_cell.length_c   1.000
_cell.angle_alpha   90.00
_cell.angle_beta   90.00
_cell.angle_gamma   90.00
#
_symmetry.space_group_name_H-M   'P 1'
#
loop_
_entity.id
_entity.type
_entity.pdbx_description
1 polymer ?
#
loop_
_entity_poly.entity_id
_entity_poly.type
_entity_poly.pdbx_seq_one_letter_code
_entity_poly.pdbx_strand_id
1 'polypeptide(L)'
;MDVNRKAILSKTHYGLNIYAYVLRQYYPGETVLSLSGRDCKPTKNPFNAGKPTLWVKVVDNCAVHTDSEEAIADGNVFDFAALHFKLSGQELLDKLNEELHLRIGQKNGFYNQEEVIFTEPEPEIIKPKPPVFSYYKKPVTNVVPTKEITLIEVYNLIQGNEFATCTSTLRNIQDVKEARKYKAFNFDYVTFSGAFSKRNDKHLKKHSGLLTIDFDHISNISTLKEELLKDEYFETELLFTSPSGDGLKWVIPIELTKVKHQDYFKAVANYIQHTYNLEVDGSGKDISRACFLPHDPNVFINPKYL
;
A
#
# COMPACT_ATOMS: atom_id res chain seq x y z
N MET A 1 12.28 -18.90 -26.09
CA MET A 1 12.03 -17.47 -26.39
C MET A 1 13.34 -16.89 -26.89
N ASP A 2 13.33 -16.27 -28.06
CA ASP A 2 14.56 -15.73 -28.68
C ASP A 2 15.02 -14.45 -27.98
N VAL A 3 16.33 -14.19 -27.98
CA VAL A 3 16.92 -13.00 -27.36
C VAL A 3 16.46 -11.76 -28.13
N ASN A 4 15.61 -10.94 -27.52
CA ASN A 4 15.09 -9.71 -28.12
C ASN A 4 14.91 -8.60 -27.08
N ARG A 5 14.75 -7.36 -27.53
CA ARG A 5 14.62 -6.17 -26.64
C ARG A 5 13.53 -6.34 -25.58
N LYS A 6 12.36 -6.87 -25.94
CA LYS A 6 11.24 -7.07 -25.01
C LYS A 6 11.59 -8.08 -23.92
N ALA A 7 12.22 -9.20 -24.29
CA ALA A 7 12.66 -10.23 -23.34
C ALA A 7 13.76 -9.74 -22.40
N ILE A 8 14.66 -8.86 -22.88
CA ILE A 8 15.69 -8.25 -22.03
C ILE A 8 15.07 -7.24 -21.06
N LEU A 9 14.18 -6.35 -21.51
CA LEU A 9 13.53 -5.36 -20.65
C LEU A 9 12.73 -6.02 -19.51
N SER A 10 12.02 -7.12 -19.80
CA SER A 10 11.23 -7.83 -18.77
C SER A 10 12.09 -8.48 -17.68
N LYS A 11 13.34 -8.89 -18.00
CA LYS A 11 14.29 -9.48 -17.05
C LYS A 11 15.19 -8.44 -16.35
N THR A 12 15.18 -7.19 -16.77
CA THR A 12 16.11 -6.14 -16.29
C THR A 12 15.43 -4.97 -15.61
N HIS A 13 14.20 -5.18 -15.12
CA HIS A 13 13.38 -4.13 -14.50
C HIS A 13 13.26 -2.89 -15.41
N TYR A 14 12.71 -3.11 -16.61
CA TYR A 14 12.56 -2.09 -17.66
C TYR A 14 13.88 -1.51 -18.16
N GLY A 15 15.02 -2.14 -17.87
CA GLY A 15 16.36 -1.69 -18.28
C GLY A 15 17.16 -0.97 -17.19
N LEU A 16 16.58 -0.71 -16.02
CA LEU A 16 17.31 -0.07 -14.92
C LEU A 16 18.52 -0.90 -14.46
N ASN A 17 18.41 -2.23 -14.48
CA ASN A 17 19.54 -3.11 -14.14
C ASN A 17 20.69 -3.02 -15.15
N ILE A 18 20.41 -2.72 -16.42
CA ILE A 18 21.45 -2.52 -17.43
C ILE A 18 22.19 -1.20 -17.18
N TYR A 19 21.47 -0.09 -16.93
CA TYR A 19 22.10 1.16 -16.52
C TYR A 19 22.98 0.97 -15.28
N ALA A 20 22.45 0.31 -14.25
CA ALA A 20 23.19 0.04 -13.03
C ALA A 20 24.43 -0.82 -13.29
N TYR A 21 24.32 -1.86 -14.12
CA TYR A 21 25.45 -2.71 -14.50
C TYR A 21 26.54 -1.87 -15.19
N VAL A 22 26.17 -1.09 -16.22
CA VAL A 22 27.12 -0.27 -16.99
C VAL A 22 27.81 0.74 -16.07
N LEU A 23 27.06 1.48 -15.26
CA LEU A 23 27.63 2.48 -14.35
C LEU A 23 28.57 1.86 -13.31
N ARG A 24 28.29 0.65 -12.82
CA ARG A 24 29.19 -0.06 -11.88
C ARG A 24 30.52 -0.47 -12.49
N GLN A 25 30.62 -0.58 -13.82
CA GLN A 25 31.91 -0.80 -14.49
C GLN A 25 32.83 0.42 -14.38
N TYR A 26 32.26 1.63 -14.27
CA TYR A 26 33.02 2.87 -14.13
C TYR A 26 33.17 3.32 -12.66
N TYR A 27 32.19 3.00 -11.81
CA TYR A 27 32.15 3.41 -10.39
C TYR A 27 31.92 2.19 -9.47
N PRO A 28 32.91 1.29 -9.35
CA PRO A 28 32.77 0.09 -8.55
C PRO A 28 32.61 0.44 -7.06
N GLY A 29 31.65 -0.21 -6.39
CA GLY A 29 31.38 -0.02 -4.96
C GLY A 29 30.58 1.24 -4.60
N GLU A 30 30.23 2.07 -5.58
CA GLU A 30 29.41 3.27 -5.36
C GLU A 30 27.91 3.00 -5.60
N THR A 31 27.06 3.82 -4.99
CA THR A 31 25.64 3.90 -5.36
C THR A 31 25.52 4.66 -6.69
N VAL A 32 25.26 3.92 -7.77
CA VAL A 32 25.23 4.47 -9.14
C VAL A 32 23.86 4.96 -9.61
N LEU A 33 22.77 4.55 -8.96
CA LEU A 33 21.41 5.00 -9.24
C LEU A 33 20.64 5.14 -7.93
N SER A 34 19.83 6.19 -7.81
CA SER A 34 18.92 6.42 -6.69
C SER A 34 17.54 6.76 -7.23
N LEU A 35 16.63 5.80 -7.12
CA LEU A 35 15.26 5.87 -7.64
C LEU A 35 14.30 6.45 -6.60
N SER A 36 13.41 7.33 -7.04
CA SER A 36 12.22 7.78 -6.31
C SER A 36 11.02 7.69 -7.24
N GLY A 37 10.16 6.69 -7.03
CA GLY A 37 9.09 6.38 -7.99
C GLY A 37 9.65 5.88 -9.33
N ARG A 38 9.32 6.58 -10.43
CA ARG A 38 9.79 6.25 -11.80
C ARG A 38 10.98 7.10 -12.26
N ASP A 39 11.50 7.98 -11.39
CA ASP A 39 12.55 8.93 -11.72
C ASP A 39 13.80 8.66 -10.87
N CYS A 40 14.98 8.80 -11.50
CA CYS A 40 16.26 8.82 -10.79
C CYS A 40 16.71 10.27 -10.54
N LYS A 41 17.37 10.49 -9.40
CA LYS A 41 18.21 11.68 -9.21
C LYS A 41 19.35 11.71 -10.25
N PRO A 42 19.91 12.89 -10.57
CA PRO A 42 21.07 13.00 -11.46
C PRO A 42 22.20 12.10 -10.97
N THR A 43 22.74 11.30 -11.88
CA THR A 43 23.87 10.40 -11.58
C THR A 43 25.07 10.70 -12.45
N LYS A 44 26.22 10.15 -12.05
CA LYS A 44 27.50 10.30 -12.74
C LYS A 44 27.39 9.76 -14.16
N ASN A 45 27.73 10.60 -15.14
CA ASN A 45 27.83 10.22 -16.54
C ASN A 45 29.27 9.80 -16.87
N PRO A 46 29.57 8.50 -17.10
CA PRO A 46 30.92 8.05 -17.46
C PRO A 46 31.41 8.59 -18.81
N PHE A 47 30.50 9.09 -19.64
CA PHE A 47 30.82 9.70 -20.94
C PHE A 47 30.96 11.23 -20.86
N ASN A 48 30.82 11.82 -19.67
CA ASN A 48 31.06 13.24 -19.40
C ASN A 48 31.93 13.44 -18.15
N ALA A 49 33.11 12.83 -18.14
CA ALA A 49 34.10 12.92 -17.06
C ALA A 49 33.55 12.61 -15.65
N GLY A 50 32.48 11.81 -15.55
CA GLY A 50 31.83 11.45 -14.29
C GLY A 50 31.03 12.56 -13.61
N LYS A 51 30.73 13.65 -14.32
CA LYS A 51 29.83 14.70 -13.81
C LYS A 51 28.41 14.15 -13.61
N PRO A 52 27.63 14.66 -12.63
CA PRO A 52 26.28 14.19 -12.34
C PRO A 52 25.25 14.76 -13.34
N THR A 53 25.41 14.47 -14.63
CA THR A 53 24.58 15.04 -15.72
C THR A 53 23.60 14.03 -16.33
N LEU A 54 23.70 12.75 -15.96
CA LEU A 54 22.84 11.69 -16.49
C LEU A 54 21.54 11.61 -15.68
N TRP A 55 20.42 11.89 -16.34
CA TRP A 55 19.08 11.70 -15.79
C TRP A 55 18.46 10.44 -16.36
N VAL A 56 17.92 9.56 -15.52
CA VAL A 56 17.28 8.30 -15.96
C VAL A 56 15.85 8.25 -15.43
N LYS A 57 14.89 7.84 -16.26
CA LYS A 57 13.49 7.62 -15.86
C LYS A 57 12.86 6.49 -16.65
N VAL A 58 11.77 5.92 -16.15
CA VAL A 58 11.02 4.86 -16.85
C VAL A 58 9.80 5.46 -17.56
N VAL A 59 9.79 5.38 -18.89
CA VAL A 59 8.68 5.80 -19.76
C VAL A 59 8.25 4.59 -20.58
N ASP A 60 6.94 4.30 -20.63
CA ASP A 60 6.36 3.18 -21.38
C ASP A 60 7.09 1.83 -21.18
N ASN A 61 7.38 1.48 -19.92
CA ASN A 61 8.09 0.26 -19.52
C ASN A 61 9.51 0.13 -20.10
N CYS A 62 10.15 1.25 -20.45
CA CYS A 62 11.52 1.33 -20.90
C CYS A 62 12.27 2.45 -20.16
N ALA A 63 13.43 2.13 -19.59
CA ALA A 63 14.31 3.12 -19.00
C ALA A 63 14.95 3.97 -20.11
N VAL A 64 14.78 5.27 -20.00
CA VAL A 64 15.33 6.30 -20.89
C VAL A 64 16.20 7.25 -20.12
N HIS A 65 17.12 7.90 -20.82
CA HIS A 65 18.02 8.89 -20.26
C HIS A 65 18.03 10.19 -21.04
N THR A 66 18.35 11.27 -20.33
CA THR A 66 18.71 12.56 -20.91
C THR A 66 20.01 13.05 -20.28
N ASP A 67 20.84 13.75 -21.05
CA ASP A 67 22.08 14.37 -20.55
C ASP A 67 21.94 15.89 -20.50
N SER A 68 21.99 16.46 -19.31
CA SER A 68 21.81 17.91 -19.13
C SER A 68 22.91 18.77 -19.75
N GLU A 69 24.06 18.19 -20.10
CA GLU A 69 25.16 18.87 -20.79
C GLU A 69 25.36 18.37 -22.23
N GLU A 70 24.44 17.54 -22.75
CA GLU A 70 24.46 17.04 -24.14
C GLU A 70 25.78 16.35 -24.56
N ALA A 71 26.53 15.78 -23.62
CA ALA A 71 27.76 15.03 -23.93
C ALA A 71 27.43 13.66 -24.56
N ILE A 72 26.24 13.12 -24.27
CA ILE A 72 25.63 12.01 -25.00
C ILE A 72 24.23 12.39 -25.44
N ALA A 73 23.78 11.82 -26.58
CA ALA A 73 22.43 12.03 -27.06
C ALA A 73 21.41 11.34 -26.14
N ASP A 74 20.26 11.98 -25.96
CA ASP A 74 19.11 11.38 -25.28
C ASP A 74 18.72 10.05 -25.95
N GLY A 75 18.38 9.06 -25.14
CA GLY A 75 18.11 7.73 -25.66
C GLY A 75 17.57 6.76 -24.62
N ASN A 76 17.46 5.50 -25.00
CA ASN A 76 17.03 4.44 -24.09
C ASN A 76 18.22 3.64 -23.53
N VAL A 77 17.89 2.69 -22.66
CA VAL A 77 18.83 1.77 -22.04
C VAL A 77 19.77 1.06 -23.02
N PHE A 78 19.28 0.67 -24.19
CA PHE A 78 20.11 -0.02 -25.19
C PHE A 78 21.09 0.94 -25.86
N ASP A 79 20.68 2.20 -26.06
CA ASP A 79 21.56 3.22 -26.62
C ASP A 79 22.70 3.53 -25.63
N PHE A 80 22.38 3.60 -24.34
CA PHE A 80 23.39 3.77 -23.29
C PHE A 80 24.32 2.55 -23.16
N ALA A 81 23.78 1.33 -23.23
CA ALA A 81 24.59 0.11 -23.22
C ALA A 81 25.49 0.01 -24.46
N ALA A 82 25.01 0.47 -25.62
CA ALA A 82 25.78 0.52 -26.86
C ALA A 82 27.03 1.41 -26.73
N LEU A 83 26.95 2.53 -26.00
CA LEU A 83 28.11 3.39 -25.73
C LEU A 83 29.20 2.66 -24.94
N HIS A 84 28.81 1.81 -23.97
CA HIS A 84 29.75 1.05 -23.15
C HIS A 84 30.34 -0.16 -23.90
N PHE A 85 29.47 -1.03 -24.42
CA PHE A 85 29.88 -2.26 -25.08
C PHE A 85 30.41 -2.04 -26.50
N LYS A 86 30.14 -0.88 -27.11
CA LYS A 86 30.45 -0.56 -28.51
C LYS A 86 29.84 -1.57 -29.49
N LEU A 87 28.65 -2.07 -29.16
CA LEU A 87 27.87 -3.02 -29.94
C LEU A 87 26.48 -2.44 -30.24
N SER A 88 25.83 -2.98 -31.27
CA SER A 88 24.46 -2.60 -31.64
C SER A 88 23.68 -3.80 -32.15
N GLY A 89 22.38 -3.63 -32.42
CA GLY A 89 21.55 -4.69 -32.99
C GLY A 89 21.54 -5.97 -32.13
N GLN A 90 21.51 -7.14 -32.78
CA GLN A 90 21.42 -8.42 -32.10
C GLN A 90 22.65 -8.74 -31.24
N GLU A 91 23.85 -8.35 -31.69
CA GLU A 91 25.10 -8.60 -30.96
C GLU A 91 25.10 -7.95 -29.57
N LEU A 92 24.54 -6.74 -29.46
CA LEU A 92 24.35 -6.08 -28.18
C LEU A 92 23.37 -6.84 -27.28
N LEU A 93 22.28 -7.36 -27.84
CA LEU A 93 21.27 -8.10 -27.09
C LEU A 93 21.84 -9.42 -26.55
N ASP A 94 22.61 -10.13 -27.38
CA ASP A 94 23.28 -11.36 -26.99
C ASP A 94 24.34 -11.08 -25.91
N LYS A 95 25.09 -9.99 -26.05
CA LYS A 95 26.07 -9.57 -25.03
C LYS A 95 25.42 -9.23 -23.69
N LEU A 96 24.30 -8.51 -23.70
CA LEU A 96 23.52 -8.22 -22.49
C LEU A 96 22.94 -9.49 -21.86
N ASN A 97 22.47 -10.45 -22.67
CA ASN A 97 21.97 -11.74 -22.19
C ASN A 97 23.08 -12.56 -21.51
N GLU A 98 24.30 -12.51 -22.04
CA GLU A 98 25.49 -13.15 -21.45
C GLU A 98 25.92 -12.48 -20.13
N GLU A 99 26.23 -11.18 -20.18
CA GLU A 99 26.82 -10.41 -19.06
C GLU A 99 25.91 -10.29 -17.84
N LEU A 100 24.59 -10.23 -18.08
CA LEU A 100 23.59 -10.16 -17.02
C LEU A 100 23.03 -11.54 -16.67
N HIS A 101 23.53 -12.60 -17.29
CA HIS A 101 23.10 -13.98 -17.08
C HIS A 101 21.59 -14.18 -17.22
N LEU A 102 20.97 -13.55 -18.23
CA LEU A 102 19.51 -13.54 -18.40
C LEU A 102 18.96 -14.89 -18.90
N ARG A 103 19.82 -15.75 -19.46
CA ARG A 103 19.52 -17.12 -19.94
C ARG A 103 18.36 -17.19 -20.96
N ILE A 104 18.16 -16.12 -21.71
CA ILE A 104 17.17 -16.08 -22.78
C ILE A 104 17.71 -16.94 -23.94
N GLY A 105 16.89 -17.85 -24.46
CA GLY A 105 17.24 -18.71 -25.61
C GLY A 105 18.02 -20.01 -25.31
N GLN A 106 18.37 -20.31 -24.05
CA GLN A 106 19.06 -21.57 -23.70
C GLN A 106 18.08 -22.70 -23.32
N LYS A 107 18.27 -23.91 -23.87
CA LYS A 107 17.58 -25.16 -23.46
C LYS A 107 18.56 -26.04 -22.69
N ASN A 108 18.42 -26.16 -21.37
CA ASN A 108 19.22 -27.09 -20.56
C ASN A 108 18.46 -28.40 -20.35
N GLY A 109 19.00 -29.50 -20.89
CA GLY A 109 18.33 -30.80 -21.02
C GLY A 109 18.47 -31.76 -19.85
N PHE A 110 17.82 -31.49 -18.72
CA PHE A 110 17.69 -32.49 -17.63
C PHE A 110 16.27 -32.74 -17.10
N TYR A 111 15.25 -32.04 -17.62
CA TYR A 111 13.84 -32.37 -17.38
C TYR A 111 13.08 -32.41 -18.71
N ASN A 112 13.16 -33.55 -19.42
CA ASN A 112 12.19 -33.90 -20.45
C ASN A 112 10.99 -34.58 -19.77
N GLN A 113 10.07 -33.77 -19.24
CA GLN A 113 8.65 -34.07 -19.37
C GLN A 113 8.10 -33.03 -20.34
N GLU A 114 7.26 -33.45 -21.27
CA GLU A 114 6.58 -32.58 -22.23
C GLU A 114 6.24 -31.23 -21.58
N GLU A 115 6.87 -30.14 -22.03
CA GLU A 115 6.59 -28.80 -21.51
C GLU A 115 5.19 -28.39 -21.97
N VAL A 116 4.20 -28.84 -21.19
CA VAL A 116 3.05 -28.02 -20.85
C VAL A 116 3.60 -26.62 -20.59
N ILE A 117 3.10 -25.63 -21.34
CA ILE A 117 3.47 -24.22 -21.19
C ILE A 117 3.35 -23.85 -19.71
N PHE A 118 4.46 -23.88 -18.97
CA PHE A 118 4.57 -23.15 -17.71
C PHE A 118 4.87 -21.71 -18.11
N THR A 119 3.82 -20.98 -18.51
CA THR A 119 3.72 -19.60 -18.06
C THR A 119 3.87 -19.70 -16.54
N GLU A 120 4.99 -19.21 -15.97
CA GLU A 120 4.86 -18.69 -14.61
C GLU A 120 3.63 -17.78 -14.70
N PRO A 121 2.53 -18.07 -13.98
CA PRO A 121 1.47 -17.10 -13.90
C PRO A 121 2.18 -15.81 -13.52
N GLU A 122 1.98 -14.76 -14.33
CA GLU A 122 2.23 -13.38 -13.90
C GLU A 122 1.90 -13.36 -12.43
N PRO A 123 2.89 -13.13 -11.52
CA PRO A 123 2.76 -13.50 -10.12
C PRO A 123 1.41 -13.01 -9.72
N GLU A 124 0.47 -13.94 -9.46
CA GLU A 124 -0.87 -13.53 -9.11
C GLU A 124 -0.62 -12.52 -8.01
N ILE A 125 -1.09 -11.29 -8.21
CA ILE A 125 -1.14 -10.36 -7.09
C ILE A 125 -2.11 -11.08 -6.17
N ILE A 126 -1.58 -11.94 -5.29
CA ILE A 126 -2.33 -12.64 -4.28
C ILE A 126 -2.70 -11.51 -3.34
N LYS A 127 -3.81 -10.84 -3.67
CA LYS A 127 -4.38 -9.79 -2.86
C LYS A 127 -4.45 -10.39 -1.47
N PRO A 128 -3.79 -9.79 -0.46
CA PRO A 128 -3.79 -10.35 0.87
C PRO A 128 -5.24 -10.60 1.27
N LYS A 129 -5.50 -11.78 1.82
CA LYS A 129 -6.84 -12.12 2.28
C LYS A 129 -7.30 -11.01 3.23
N PRO A 130 -8.42 -10.32 2.95
CA PRO A 130 -8.86 -9.21 3.77
C PRO A 130 -9.10 -9.67 5.21
N PRO A 131 -8.73 -8.85 6.21
CA PRO A 131 -9.06 -9.12 7.60
C PRO A 131 -10.55 -9.37 7.79
N VAL A 132 -10.88 -10.29 8.70
CA VAL A 132 -12.24 -10.69 9.02
C VAL A 132 -12.52 -10.38 10.49
N PHE A 133 -13.69 -9.85 10.77
CA PHE A 133 -14.11 -9.47 12.11
C PHE A 133 -15.65 -9.52 12.24
N SER A 134 -16.17 -9.28 13.44
CA SER A 134 -17.60 -9.39 13.70
C SER A 134 -18.39 -8.16 13.26
N TYR A 135 -19.53 -8.41 12.60
CA TYR A 135 -20.56 -7.43 12.25
C TYR A 135 -21.78 -7.59 13.16
N TYR A 136 -22.36 -6.46 13.54
CA TYR A 136 -23.52 -6.39 14.42
C TYR A 136 -24.58 -5.47 13.84
N LYS A 137 -25.79 -6.01 13.65
CA LYS A 137 -26.96 -5.20 13.32
C LYS A 137 -27.38 -4.37 14.53
N LYS A 138 -27.69 -3.10 14.31
CA LYS A 138 -28.23 -2.17 15.31
C LYS A 138 -29.39 -2.77 16.13
N PRO A 139 -29.60 -2.31 17.38
CA PRO A 139 -28.84 -1.28 18.10
C PRO A 139 -27.50 -1.78 18.69
N VAL A 140 -26.68 -0.87 19.25
CA VAL A 140 -25.38 -1.21 19.87
C VAL A 140 -25.48 -2.18 21.08
N THR A 141 -26.68 -2.32 21.64
CA THR A 141 -27.00 -3.29 22.70
C THR A 141 -27.07 -4.73 22.17
N ASN A 142 -27.16 -4.93 20.85
CA ASN A 142 -27.04 -6.26 20.23
C ASN A 142 -25.59 -6.72 20.28
N VAL A 143 -25.25 -7.51 21.30
CA VAL A 143 -23.88 -7.98 21.54
C VAL A 143 -23.58 -9.35 20.92
N VAL A 144 -24.52 -9.98 20.22
CA VAL A 144 -24.29 -11.22 19.47
C VAL A 144 -24.05 -10.84 18.00
N PRO A 145 -22.93 -11.25 17.39
CA PRO A 145 -22.64 -10.87 16.01
C PRO A 145 -23.63 -11.52 15.05
N THR A 146 -24.07 -10.74 14.06
CA THR A 146 -24.95 -11.21 12.99
C THR A 146 -24.19 -12.12 12.03
N LYS A 147 -22.95 -11.73 11.70
CA LYS A 147 -22.04 -12.49 10.84
C LYS A 147 -20.60 -12.05 11.07
N GLU A 148 -19.67 -12.81 10.52
CA GLU A 148 -18.32 -12.33 10.24
C GLU A 148 -18.35 -11.60 8.88
N ILE A 149 -17.54 -10.54 8.76
CA ILE A 149 -17.48 -9.68 7.58
C ILE A 149 -16.02 -9.33 7.29
N THR A 150 -15.69 -9.14 6.02
CA THR A 150 -14.37 -8.71 5.56
C THR A 150 -14.22 -7.18 5.57
N LEU A 151 -12.97 -6.70 5.59
CA LEU A 151 -12.67 -5.27 5.46
C LEU A 151 -13.21 -4.67 4.16
N ILE A 152 -13.15 -5.40 3.04
CA ILE A 152 -13.68 -4.95 1.73
C ILE A 152 -15.21 -4.81 1.77
N GLU A 153 -15.92 -5.77 2.36
CA GLU A 153 -17.37 -5.66 2.51
C GLU A 153 -17.74 -4.43 3.35
N VAL A 154 -17.01 -4.13 4.43
CA VAL A 154 -17.25 -2.91 5.22
C VAL A 154 -16.96 -1.64 4.42
N TYR A 155 -15.87 -1.61 3.66
CA TYR A 155 -15.58 -0.49 2.75
C TYR A 155 -16.75 -0.25 1.80
N ASN A 156 -17.28 -1.29 1.16
CA ASN A 156 -18.42 -1.18 0.25
C ASN A 156 -19.70 -0.69 0.97
N LEU A 157 -19.94 -1.13 2.21
CA LEU A 157 -21.08 -0.68 3.02
C LEU A 157 -20.98 0.81 3.38
N ILE A 158 -19.78 1.28 3.75
CA ILE A 158 -19.53 2.69 4.09
C ILE A 158 -19.61 3.58 2.84
N GLN A 159 -19.01 3.14 1.74
CA GLN A 159 -19.01 3.89 0.48
C GLN A 159 -20.40 3.95 -0.15
N GLY A 160 -21.16 2.85 -0.05
CA GLY A 160 -22.52 2.75 -0.58
C GLY A 160 -23.55 3.55 0.22
N ASN A 161 -24.78 3.58 -0.30
CA ASN A 161 -25.85 4.39 0.26
C ASN A 161 -26.61 3.74 1.43
N GLU A 162 -26.22 2.54 1.87
CA GLU A 162 -26.95 1.77 2.90
C GLU A 162 -27.10 2.55 4.22
N PHE A 163 -26.09 3.33 4.59
CA PHE A 163 -26.09 4.16 5.81
C PHE A 163 -26.37 5.65 5.53
N ALA A 164 -26.74 6.05 4.30
CA ALA A 164 -26.88 7.45 3.92
C ALA A 164 -27.99 8.17 4.71
N THR A 165 -29.16 7.54 4.84
CA THR A 165 -30.31 8.12 5.55
C THR A 165 -30.05 8.26 7.06
N CYS A 166 -29.51 7.23 7.73
CA CYS A 166 -29.24 7.34 9.16
C CYS A 166 -28.07 8.30 9.46
N THR A 167 -27.06 8.36 8.58
CA THR A 167 -25.95 9.31 8.70
C THR A 167 -26.42 10.76 8.55
N SER A 168 -27.17 11.06 7.50
CA SER A 168 -27.73 12.41 7.30
C SER A 168 -28.69 12.81 8.43
N THR A 169 -29.54 11.88 8.89
CA THR A 169 -30.43 12.14 10.03
C THR A 169 -29.62 12.48 11.29
N LEU A 170 -28.60 11.69 11.63
CA LEU A 170 -27.74 11.95 12.78
C LEU A 170 -27.10 13.34 12.72
N ARG A 171 -26.57 13.72 11.56
CA ARG A 171 -25.88 15.01 11.36
C ARG A 171 -26.80 16.22 11.47
N ASN A 172 -28.11 16.03 11.32
CA ASN A 172 -29.11 17.10 11.48
C ASN A 172 -29.60 17.27 12.92
N ILE A 173 -29.30 16.33 13.83
CA ILE A 173 -29.70 16.43 15.25
C ILE A 173 -28.75 17.39 15.98
N GLN A 174 -29.30 18.50 16.48
CA GLN A 174 -28.52 19.53 17.19
C GLN A 174 -28.25 19.16 18.65
N ASP A 175 -29.20 18.49 19.32
CA ASP A 175 -29.02 18.10 20.72
C ASP A 175 -28.05 16.92 20.83
N VAL A 176 -26.96 17.13 21.59
CA VAL A 176 -25.88 16.15 21.74
C VAL A 176 -26.37 14.83 22.37
N LYS A 177 -27.31 14.90 23.32
CA LYS A 177 -27.83 13.70 24.00
C LYS A 177 -28.72 12.89 23.07
N GLU A 178 -29.57 13.58 22.30
CA GLU A 178 -30.41 12.99 21.27
C GLU A 178 -29.55 12.36 20.16
N ALA A 179 -28.53 13.07 19.66
CA ALA A 179 -27.62 12.57 18.64
C ALA A 179 -26.89 11.30 19.12
N ARG A 180 -26.39 11.30 20.37
CA ARG A 180 -25.76 10.12 20.98
C ARG A 180 -26.72 8.94 21.09
N LYS A 181 -27.96 9.18 21.51
CA LYS A 181 -29.00 8.15 21.58
C LYS A 181 -29.32 7.63 20.17
N TYR A 182 -29.59 8.51 19.22
CA TYR A 182 -29.87 8.15 17.83
C TYR A 182 -28.76 7.27 17.26
N LYS A 183 -27.49 7.68 17.40
CA LYS A 183 -26.31 6.92 16.96
C LYS A 183 -26.29 5.51 17.53
N ALA A 184 -26.49 5.37 18.84
CA ALA A 184 -26.49 4.07 19.51
C ALA A 184 -27.63 3.12 19.05
N PHE A 185 -28.78 3.68 18.63
CA PHE A 185 -29.94 2.90 18.21
C PHE A 185 -29.99 2.60 16.71
N ASN A 186 -29.41 3.46 15.87
CA ASN A 186 -29.68 3.47 14.42
C ASN A 186 -28.51 3.02 13.53
N PHE A 187 -27.33 2.79 14.10
CA PHE A 187 -26.13 2.39 13.35
C PHE A 187 -25.75 0.95 13.61
N ASP A 188 -25.53 0.23 12.52
CA ASP A 188 -24.83 -1.04 12.55
C ASP A 188 -23.35 -0.76 12.85
N TYR A 189 -22.66 -1.77 13.35
CA TYR A 189 -21.29 -1.58 13.83
C TYR A 189 -20.47 -2.86 13.71
N VAL A 190 -19.15 -2.69 13.75
CA VAL A 190 -18.18 -3.78 13.67
C VAL A 190 -17.20 -3.71 14.84
N THR A 191 -16.46 -4.78 15.06
CA THR A 191 -15.32 -4.83 15.98
C THR A 191 -14.06 -5.10 15.18
N PHE A 192 -13.51 -4.07 14.52
CA PHE A 192 -12.39 -4.23 13.59
C PHE A 192 -11.25 -5.10 14.12
N SER A 193 -10.94 -5.03 15.42
CA SER A 193 -9.87 -5.81 16.07
C SER A 193 -10.12 -7.32 16.14
N GLY A 194 -11.34 -7.82 15.91
CA GLY A 194 -11.54 -9.27 15.94
C GLY A 194 -12.95 -9.79 15.68
N ALA A 195 -13.01 -11.13 15.56
CA ALA A 195 -14.24 -11.90 15.50
C ALA A 195 -14.54 -12.51 16.88
N PHE A 196 -15.81 -12.48 17.26
CA PHE A 196 -16.28 -12.84 18.59
C PHE A 196 -17.45 -13.84 18.53
N SER A 197 -17.71 -14.54 19.64
CA SER A 197 -19.01 -15.22 19.85
C SER A 197 -20.03 -14.29 20.49
N LYS A 198 -19.56 -13.32 21.27
CA LYS A 198 -20.31 -12.23 21.90
C LYS A 198 -19.38 -11.04 22.08
N ARG A 199 -19.86 -9.80 21.95
CA ARG A 199 -19.06 -8.58 22.08
C ARG A 199 -18.53 -8.39 23.50
N ASN A 200 -17.37 -8.96 23.75
CA ASN A 200 -16.60 -8.88 24.98
C ASN A 200 -15.21 -9.50 24.71
N ASP A 201 -14.15 -8.92 25.26
CA ASP A 201 -12.78 -9.40 25.06
C ASP A 201 -12.59 -10.88 25.47
N LYS A 202 -13.32 -11.36 26.50
CA LYS A 202 -13.29 -12.77 26.94
C LYS A 202 -13.91 -13.75 25.94
N HIS A 203 -14.68 -13.25 24.98
CA HIS A 203 -15.38 -14.03 23.97
C HIS A 203 -14.76 -13.85 22.57
N LEU A 204 -13.51 -13.37 22.52
CA LEU A 204 -12.70 -13.30 21.30
C LEU A 204 -12.49 -14.71 20.75
N LYS A 205 -12.91 -14.94 19.50
CA LYS A 205 -12.57 -16.16 18.75
C LYS A 205 -11.22 -16.01 18.08
N LYS A 206 -11.02 -14.88 17.40
CA LYS A 206 -9.80 -14.59 16.62
C LYS A 206 -9.60 -13.09 16.47
N HIS A 207 -8.38 -12.62 16.70
CA HIS A 207 -7.99 -11.25 16.38
C HIS A 207 -7.78 -11.08 14.87
N SER A 208 -8.17 -9.94 14.33
CA SER A 208 -8.11 -9.64 12.88
C SER A 208 -6.75 -9.12 12.40
N GLY A 209 -5.79 -8.91 13.30
CA GLY A 209 -4.59 -8.10 13.05
C GLY A 209 -4.82 -6.59 12.89
N LEU A 210 -6.01 -6.05 13.17
CA LEU A 210 -6.30 -4.62 13.01
C LEU A 210 -6.47 -3.89 14.34
N LEU A 211 -6.16 -2.60 14.35
CA LEU A 211 -6.47 -1.66 15.41
C LEU A 211 -7.25 -0.48 14.84
N THR A 212 -8.26 -0.01 15.56
CA THR A 212 -9.01 1.20 15.20
C THR A 212 -8.70 2.32 16.16
N ILE A 213 -8.30 3.45 15.60
CA ILE A 213 -8.07 4.70 16.29
C ILE A 213 -9.24 5.62 15.98
N ASP A 214 -9.76 6.23 17.04
CA ASP A 214 -10.89 7.13 16.98
C ASP A 214 -10.43 8.55 17.26
N PHE A 215 -10.66 9.44 16.29
CA PHE A 215 -10.40 10.86 16.39
C PHE A 215 -11.73 11.61 16.43
N ASP A 216 -12.03 12.23 17.56
CA ASP A 216 -13.23 13.06 17.72
C ASP A 216 -12.87 14.55 17.66
N HIS A 217 -13.82 15.38 17.22
CA HIS A 217 -13.74 16.85 17.22
C HIS A 217 -12.52 17.41 16.46
N ILE A 218 -12.26 16.89 15.27
CA ILE A 218 -11.18 17.34 14.40
C ILE A 218 -11.56 18.63 13.67
N SER A 219 -10.75 19.68 13.83
CA SER A 219 -10.99 20.99 13.21
C SER A 219 -10.85 20.99 11.70
N ASN A 220 -9.89 20.23 11.16
CA ASN A 220 -9.68 20.09 9.72
C ASN A 220 -9.52 18.61 9.32
N ILE A 221 -10.65 17.98 9.03
CA ILE A 221 -10.73 16.56 8.65
C ILE A 221 -9.93 16.27 7.38
N SER A 222 -9.96 17.15 6.39
CA SER A 222 -9.29 16.91 5.10
C SER A 222 -7.77 16.85 5.27
N THR A 223 -7.20 17.80 6.01
CA THR A 223 -5.75 17.84 6.27
C THR A 223 -5.31 16.63 7.08
N LEU A 224 -5.98 16.32 8.20
CA LEU A 224 -5.60 15.15 9.00
C LEU A 224 -5.72 13.86 8.20
N LYS A 225 -6.75 13.73 7.35
CA LYS A 225 -6.90 12.57 6.49
C LYS A 225 -5.71 12.39 5.55
N GLU A 226 -5.23 13.46 4.91
CA GLU A 226 -4.04 13.41 4.05
C GLU A 226 -2.76 13.09 4.81
N GLU A 227 -2.61 13.62 6.03
CA GLU A 227 -1.47 13.34 6.90
C GLU A 227 -1.43 11.86 7.31
N LEU A 228 -2.56 11.30 7.76
CA LEU A 228 -2.67 9.89 8.15
C LEU A 228 -2.42 8.93 6.98
N LEU A 229 -2.84 9.29 5.76
CA LEU A 229 -2.57 8.49 4.56
C LEU A 229 -1.09 8.49 4.15
N LYS A 230 -0.31 9.47 4.62
CA LYS A 230 1.13 9.62 4.36
C LYS A 230 1.97 9.29 5.60
N ASP A 231 1.37 8.71 6.64
CA ASP A 231 2.06 8.35 7.88
C ASP A 231 3.25 7.41 7.59
N GLU A 232 4.41 7.70 8.18
CA GLU A 232 5.65 6.97 7.92
C GLU A 232 5.68 5.57 8.57
N TYR A 233 4.98 5.41 9.68
CA TYR A 233 5.05 4.20 10.51
C TYR A 233 3.86 3.26 10.34
N PHE A 234 2.68 3.80 10.02
CA PHE A 234 1.44 3.05 9.94
C PHE A 234 0.83 3.11 8.55
N GLU A 235 0.76 1.95 7.92
CA GLU A 235 -0.01 1.79 6.70
C GLU A 235 -1.51 1.89 7.02
N THR A 236 -2.22 2.78 6.34
CA THR A 236 -3.68 2.88 6.50
C THR A 236 -4.37 1.70 5.82
N GLU A 237 -5.17 0.94 6.56
CA GLU A 237 -6.01 -0.15 6.00
C GLU A 237 -7.39 0.36 5.57
N LEU A 238 -7.99 1.22 6.39
CA LEU A 238 -9.28 1.85 6.13
C LEU A 238 -9.31 3.21 6.86
N LEU A 239 -9.84 4.25 6.21
CA LEU A 239 -9.98 5.58 6.82
C LEU A 239 -11.26 6.26 6.34
N PHE A 240 -12.13 6.62 7.28
CA PHE A 240 -13.44 7.21 6.98
C PHE A 240 -13.87 8.24 8.01
N THR A 241 -14.77 9.12 7.59
CA THR A 241 -15.39 10.15 8.42
C THR A 241 -16.35 9.50 9.42
N SER A 242 -16.29 9.92 10.68
CA SER A 242 -17.14 9.39 11.75
C SER A 242 -18.64 9.66 11.47
N PRO A 243 -19.57 8.92 12.12
CA PRO A 243 -21.01 9.15 11.94
C PRO A 243 -21.46 10.58 12.20
N SER A 244 -20.88 11.23 13.20
CA SER A 244 -21.21 12.61 13.57
C SER A 244 -20.68 13.64 12.56
N GLY A 245 -19.71 13.26 11.72
CA GLY A 245 -19.18 14.11 10.66
C GLY A 245 -18.03 15.04 11.07
N ASP A 246 -17.66 15.04 12.35
CA ASP A 246 -16.65 15.92 12.96
C ASP A 246 -15.40 15.14 13.43
N GLY A 247 -15.22 13.91 12.96
CA GLY A 247 -14.12 13.04 13.37
C GLY A 247 -13.71 12.03 12.30
N LEU A 248 -12.66 11.28 12.57
CA LEU A 248 -12.12 10.24 11.68
C LEU A 248 -11.98 8.91 12.43
N LYS A 249 -12.24 7.81 11.72
CA LYS A 249 -11.90 6.46 12.15
C LYS A 249 -10.74 5.96 11.31
N TRP A 250 -9.60 5.71 11.94
CA TRP A 250 -8.39 5.24 11.28
C TRP A 250 -8.09 3.81 11.66
N VAL A 251 -8.06 2.91 10.68
CA VAL A 251 -7.80 1.48 10.90
C VAL A 251 -6.42 1.16 10.37
N ILE A 252 -5.57 0.59 11.22
CA ILE A 252 -4.17 0.28 10.95
C ILE A 252 -3.87 -1.19 11.28
N PRO A 253 -2.84 -1.82 10.67
CA PRO A 253 -2.43 -3.16 11.04
C PRO A 253 -1.64 -3.13 12.36
N ILE A 254 -1.73 -4.20 13.14
CA ILE A 254 -0.90 -4.42 14.33
C ILE A 254 -0.32 -5.83 14.36
N GLU A 255 0.91 -5.94 14.88
CA GLU A 255 1.65 -7.20 14.98
C GLU A 255 1.60 -7.76 16.41
N LEU A 256 0.79 -8.79 16.61
CA LEU A 256 0.52 -9.36 17.94
C LEU A 256 1.51 -10.46 18.36
N THR A 257 2.44 -10.87 17.49
CA THR A 257 3.46 -11.88 17.85
C THR A 257 4.42 -11.38 18.93
N LYS A 258 4.61 -10.06 19.05
CA LYS A 258 5.59 -9.45 19.96
C LYS A 258 4.95 -8.68 21.12
N VAL A 259 3.78 -8.08 20.90
CA VAL A 259 3.19 -7.09 21.82
C VAL A 259 1.67 -7.32 21.90
N LYS A 260 1.09 -7.14 23.10
CA LYS A 260 -0.36 -7.28 23.29
C LYS A 260 -1.09 -6.09 22.70
N HIS A 261 -2.36 -6.30 22.33
CA HIS A 261 -3.23 -5.25 21.79
C HIS A 261 -3.23 -3.96 22.62
N GLN A 262 -3.39 -4.06 23.95
CA GLN A 262 -3.46 -2.89 24.83
C GLN A 262 -2.14 -2.09 24.86
N ASP A 263 -1.01 -2.79 24.84
CA ASP A 263 0.31 -2.18 24.82
C ASP A 263 0.58 -1.50 23.47
N TYR A 264 0.14 -2.12 22.37
CA TYR A 264 0.17 -1.54 21.03
C TYR A 264 -0.67 -0.26 20.96
N PHE A 265 -1.90 -0.31 21.47
CA PHE A 265 -2.78 0.86 21.53
C PHE A 265 -2.14 2.01 22.31
N LYS A 266 -1.52 1.71 23.45
CA LYS A 266 -0.81 2.72 24.24
C LYS A 266 0.37 3.34 23.46
N ALA A 267 1.14 2.53 22.75
CA ALA A 267 2.26 3.02 21.94
C ALA A 267 1.78 3.91 20.78
N VAL A 268 0.71 3.49 20.08
CA VAL A 268 0.10 4.25 18.99
C VAL A 268 -0.51 5.56 19.50
N ALA A 269 -1.22 5.55 20.63
CA ALA A 269 -1.77 6.76 21.23
C ALA A 269 -0.67 7.76 21.60
N ASN A 270 0.45 7.31 22.19
CA ASN A 270 1.60 8.17 22.47
C ASN A 270 2.22 8.74 21.19
N TYR A 271 2.41 7.90 20.17
CA TYR A 271 2.91 8.33 18.87
C TYR A 271 2.02 9.42 18.25
N ILE A 272 0.71 9.22 18.26
CA ILE A 272 -0.25 10.18 17.73
C ILE A 272 -0.18 11.51 18.47
N GLN A 273 -0.10 11.47 19.81
CA GLN A 273 0.03 12.68 20.61
C GLN A 273 1.32 13.44 20.27
N HIS A 274 2.44 12.74 20.07
CA HIS A 274 3.71 13.39 19.75
C HIS A 274 3.81 13.89 18.31
N THR A 275 3.20 13.19 17.35
CA THR A 275 3.34 13.46 15.92
C THR A 275 2.27 14.43 15.42
N TYR A 276 1.02 14.24 15.84
CA TYR A 276 -0.13 15.00 15.38
C TYR A 276 -0.68 15.98 16.42
N ASN A 277 -0.16 15.95 17.66
CA ASN A 277 -0.70 16.72 18.78
C ASN A 277 -2.21 16.49 19.01
N LEU A 278 -2.65 15.24 18.82
CA LEU A 278 -4.02 14.79 19.00
C LEU A 278 -4.13 13.80 20.15
N GLU A 279 -5.21 13.93 20.92
CA GLU A 279 -5.58 12.96 21.93
C GLU A 279 -6.44 11.84 21.31
N VAL A 280 -6.21 10.60 21.73
CA VAL A 280 -6.98 9.42 21.31
C VAL A 280 -7.86 8.96 22.45
N ASP A 281 -9.13 8.63 22.15
CA ASP A 281 -10.03 8.03 23.14
C ASP A 281 -9.46 6.69 23.65
N GLY A 282 -9.15 6.63 24.94
CA GLY A 282 -8.62 5.45 25.63
C GLY A 282 -9.55 4.23 25.59
N SER A 283 -10.80 4.39 25.13
CA SER A 283 -11.73 3.30 24.91
C SER A 283 -11.30 2.36 23.76
N GLY A 284 -10.50 2.84 22.81
CA GLY A 284 -9.91 2.05 21.72
C GLY A 284 -9.01 0.88 22.13
N LYS A 285 -8.60 0.82 23.42
CA LYS A 285 -7.78 -0.28 23.98
C LYS A 285 -8.49 -1.63 24.07
N ASP A 286 -9.82 -1.65 24.06
CA ASP A 286 -10.60 -2.88 24.21
C ASP A 286 -10.74 -3.56 22.85
N ILE A 287 -10.43 -4.85 22.77
CA ILE A 287 -10.45 -5.59 21.48
C ILE A 287 -11.90 -5.63 20.92
N SER A 288 -12.89 -5.67 21.81
CA SER A 288 -14.32 -5.69 21.48
C SER A 288 -14.95 -4.30 21.29
N ARG A 289 -14.13 -3.25 21.09
CA ARG A 289 -14.60 -1.88 20.85
C ARG A 289 -15.49 -1.82 19.61
N ALA A 290 -16.70 -1.30 19.79
CA ALA A 290 -17.65 -1.11 18.71
C ALA A 290 -17.27 0.12 17.87
N CYS A 291 -17.23 -0.04 16.55
CA CYS A 291 -17.07 1.04 15.59
C CYS A 291 -18.31 1.11 14.68
N PHE A 292 -19.09 2.19 14.80
CA PHE A 292 -20.28 2.40 14.00
C PHE A 292 -19.94 2.65 12.52
N LEU A 293 -20.78 2.14 11.63
CA LEU A 293 -20.59 2.26 10.18
C LEU A 293 -21.46 3.39 9.61
N PRO A 294 -20.89 4.55 9.22
CA PRO A 294 -21.63 5.61 8.57
C PRO A 294 -21.61 5.47 7.05
N HIS A 295 -22.29 6.38 6.37
CA HIS A 295 -22.06 6.62 4.95
C HIS A 295 -20.94 7.67 4.79
N ASP A 296 -19.91 7.30 4.04
CA ASP A 296 -18.85 8.19 3.59
C ASP A 296 -18.45 7.82 2.15
N PRO A 297 -18.89 8.57 1.12
CA PRO A 297 -18.53 8.27 -0.26
C PRO A 297 -17.02 8.42 -0.53
N ASN A 298 -16.29 9.12 0.35
CA ASN A 298 -14.87 9.35 0.24
C ASN A 298 -14.05 8.40 1.12
N VAL A 299 -14.64 7.33 1.67
CA VAL A 299 -13.88 6.33 2.46
C VAL A 299 -12.67 5.84 1.66
N PHE A 300 -11.52 5.74 2.34
CA PHE A 300 -10.32 5.14 1.80
C PHE A 300 -10.23 3.69 2.26
N ILE A 301 -9.82 2.80 1.35
CA ILE A 301 -9.31 1.46 1.65
C ILE A 301 -7.93 1.32 1.03
N ASN A 302 -7.05 0.57 1.69
CA ASN A 302 -5.75 0.26 1.12
C ASN A 302 -5.91 -0.45 -0.25
N PRO A 303 -5.29 0.07 -1.33
CA PRO A 303 -5.38 -0.51 -2.66
C PRO A 303 -4.95 -1.99 -2.75
N LYS A 304 -4.15 -2.49 -1.79
CA LYS A 304 -3.75 -3.91 -1.75
C LYS A 304 -4.93 -4.89 -1.69
N TYR A 305 -6.11 -4.42 -1.24
CA TYR A 305 -7.32 -5.25 -1.17
C TYR A 305 -8.22 -5.15 -2.41
N LEU A 306 -8.00 -4.17 -3.30
CA LEU A 306 -8.88 -3.90 -4.45
C LEU A 306 -8.46 -4.64 -5.71
#